data_AF-A0A925NK21-F1
#
_entry.id   AF-A0A925NK21-F1
#
_cell.length_a   1.000
_cell.length_b   1.000
_cell.length_c   1.000
_cell.angle_alpha   90.00
_cell.angle_beta   90.00
_cell.angle_gamma   90.00
#
_symmetry.space_group_name_H-M   'P 1'
#
loop_
_entity.id
_entity.type
_entity.pdbx_description
1 polymer ?
#
loop_
_entity_poly.entity_id
_entity_poly.type
_entity_poly.pdbx_seq_one_letter_code
_entity_poly.pdbx_strand_id
1 'polypeptide(L)'
;MKTATVAKETNGELEKSLESQIVSAPTQHDKMPNPEELLLNIETAPAITERLNIFPFDWRVETPRLMEIYENSRDPGWSPGKLDWASLDVESYTLDQRYAIAYWWSLLSVFDASGPAVFARAMIHAYETHEEDAIRKCFFSVTRDEMNHEEVCGKAINMMTPGGPLGYEPQTELGKLARNNIEWLYHNGSRYWSGYKKAVEHYPMPILFSSFLFGEVASSTLFHSMYESTDIPVFKEAFKNIGRDEGRHLSFCLALLKEVLPKMSEEDKDTVTKQFRAGFIFLSGILFEPPEEFWQLP
;
A
#
# COMPACT_ATOMS: atom_id res chain seq x y z
N MET A 1 -37.49 7.47 36.60
CA MET A 1 -37.90 8.41 35.54
C MET A 1 -37.37 9.80 35.85
N LYS A 2 -36.23 10.17 35.25
CA LYS A 2 -35.80 11.57 35.11
C LYS A 2 -35.58 11.77 33.62
N THR A 3 -36.52 12.42 32.97
CA THR A 3 -36.46 12.81 31.56
C THR A 3 -35.41 13.90 31.42
N ALA A 4 -34.35 13.61 30.66
CA ALA A 4 -33.36 14.59 30.22
C ALA A 4 -33.97 15.39 29.07
N THR A 5 -34.19 16.67 29.29
CA THR A 5 -34.63 17.62 28.28
C THR A 5 -33.42 18.02 27.44
N VAL A 6 -33.27 17.43 26.26
CA VAL A 6 -32.30 17.90 25.26
C VAL A 6 -32.85 19.21 24.69
N ALA A 7 -32.17 20.31 25.00
CA ALA A 7 -32.48 21.60 24.41
C ALA A 7 -32.20 21.53 22.90
N LYS A 8 -33.25 21.76 22.09
CA LYS A 8 -33.09 22.10 20.68
C LYS A 8 -32.54 23.52 20.62
N GLU A 9 -31.23 23.67 20.50
CA GLU A 9 -30.66 24.92 19.99
C GLU A 9 -31.18 25.10 18.56
N THR A 10 -31.92 26.17 18.33
CA THR A 10 -32.49 26.50 17.03
C THR A 10 -31.36 26.95 16.10
N ASN A 11 -31.34 26.47 14.84
CA ASN A 11 -30.34 26.83 13.82
C ASN A 11 -30.01 28.35 13.75
N GLY A 12 -30.96 29.23 14.05
CA GLY A 12 -30.75 30.68 14.04
C GLY A 12 -29.86 31.25 15.16
N GLU A 13 -29.65 30.54 16.27
CA GLU A 13 -28.69 30.94 17.31
C GLU A 13 -27.26 30.51 16.96
N LEU A 14 -27.11 29.35 16.32
CA LEU A 14 -25.84 28.84 15.79
C LEU A 14 -25.34 29.70 14.61
N GLU A 15 -26.22 30.13 13.70
CA GLU A 15 -25.87 31.03 12.59
C GLU A 15 -25.38 32.40 13.08
N LYS A 16 -26.08 33.03 14.04
CA LYS A 16 -25.62 34.30 14.65
C LYS A 16 -24.28 34.17 15.38
N SER A 17 -24.05 33.03 16.03
CA SER A 17 -22.80 32.74 16.70
C SER A 17 -21.64 32.64 15.71
N LEU A 18 -21.84 31.98 14.56
CA LEU A 18 -20.82 31.82 13.53
C LEU A 18 -20.53 33.13 12.79
N GLU A 19 -21.55 33.92 12.44
CA GLU A 19 -21.37 35.24 11.82
C GLU A 19 -20.56 36.20 12.72
N SER A 20 -20.81 36.16 14.04
CA SER A 20 -20.08 37.00 15.00
C SER A 20 -18.59 36.64 15.17
N GLN A 21 -18.16 35.49 14.64
CA GLN A 21 -16.77 35.02 14.66
C GLN A 21 -16.03 35.25 13.34
N ILE A 22 -16.72 35.74 12.30
CA ILE A 22 -16.08 36.12 11.05
C ILE A 22 -15.37 37.45 11.26
N VAL A 23 -14.06 37.38 11.44
CA VAL A 23 -13.20 38.56 11.50
C VAL A 23 -13.18 39.20 10.11
N SER A 24 -13.45 40.51 10.04
CA SER A 24 -13.31 41.27 8.80
C SER A 24 -11.89 41.17 8.27
N ALA A 25 -11.72 41.18 6.94
CA ALA A 25 -10.40 41.22 6.33
C ALA A 25 -9.53 42.33 6.97
N PRO A 26 -8.24 42.09 7.21
CA PRO A 26 -7.35 43.01 7.93
C PRO A 26 -7.23 44.38 7.25
N THR A 27 -7.55 44.45 5.95
CA THR A 27 -7.66 45.70 5.20
C THR A 27 -8.97 45.71 4.44
N GLN A 28 -9.77 46.77 4.63
CA GLN A 28 -10.92 47.09 3.78
C GLN A 28 -10.51 48.20 2.83
N HIS A 29 -10.68 47.98 1.53
CA HIS A 29 -10.37 48.98 0.51
C HIS A 29 -11.65 49.64 0.01
N ASP A 30 -11.74 50.97 0.10
CA ASP A 30 -12.89 51.75 -0.39
C ASP A 30 -13.04 51.71 -1.92
N LYS A 31 -11.98 51.32 -2.63
CA LYS A 31 -11.92 51.12 -4.08
C LYS A 31 -10.95 50.00 -4.41
N MET A 32 -11.18 49.32 -5.53
CA MET A 32 -10.26 48.29 -6.02
C MET A 32 -8.86 48.92 -6.24
N PRO A 33 -7.79 48.37 -5.64
CA PRO A 33 -6.42 48.82 -5.90
C PRO A 33 -6.07 48.70 -7.39
N ASN A 34 -5.20 49.58 -7.90
CA ASN A 34 -4.73 49.49 -9.28
C ASN A 34 -3.74 48.31 -9.42
N PRO A 35 -4.04 47.26 -10.22
CA PRO A 35 -3.15 46.11 -10.37
C PRO A 35 -1.77 46.46 -10.94
N GLU A 36 -1.68 47.47 -11.82
CA GLU A 36 -0.40 47.89 -12.39
C GLU A 36 0.52 48.51 -11.33
N GLU A 37 -0.04 49.32 -10.43
CA GLU A 37 0.69 49.91 -9.30
C GLU A 37 1.11 48.84 -8.29
N LEU A 38 0.26 47.84 -8.05
CA LEU A 38 0.61 46.70 -7.20
C LEU A 38 1.75 45.87 -7.80
N LEU A 39 1.72 45.58 -9.10
CA LEU A 39 2.77 44.83 -9.78
C LEU A 39 4.12 45.56 -9.80
N LEU A 40 4.13 46.89 -9.80
CA LEU A 40 5.37 47.68 -9.69
C LEU A 40 5.98 47.63 -8.30
N ASN A 41 5.15 47.47 -7.27
CA ASN A 41 5.55 47.51 -5.87
C ASN A 41 5.66 46.13 -5.21
N ILE A 42 5.25 45.05 -5.91
CA ILE A 42 5.28 43.70 -5.37
C ILE A 42 6.73 43.19 -5.33
N GLU A 43 7.08 42.56 -4.21
CA GLU A 43 8.32 41.79 -4.13
C GLU A 43 8.18 40.51 -4.97
N THR A 44 9.20 40.20 -5.78
CA THR A 44 9.22 38.94 -6.55
C THR A 44 9.20 37.75 -5.60
N ALA A 45 8.35 36.77 -5.87
CA ALA A 45 8.33 35.54 -5.09
C ALA A 45 9.71 34.87 -5.09
N PRO A 46 10.22 34.40 -3.94
CA PRO A 46 11.50 33.72 -3.87
C PRO A 46 11.47 32.44 -4.72
N ALA A 47 12.63 32.07 -5.29
CA ALA A 47 12.77 30.83 -6.02
C ALA A 47 12.69 29.62 -5.08
N ILE A 48 12.02 28.56 -5.52
CA ILE A 48 12.07 27.26 -4.86
C ILE A 48 13.39 26.60 -5.28
N THR A 49 14.31 26.43 -4.34
CA THR A 49 15.67 25.91 -4.61
C THR A 49 15.88 24.48 -4.13
N GLU A 50 14.95 23.94 -3.35
CA GLU A 50 14.99 22.56 -2.85
C GLU A 50 14.68 21.59 -3.99
N ARG A 51 15.53 20.56 -4.16
CA ARG A 51 15.41 19.58 -5.26
C ARG A 51 14.19 18.68 -5.12
N LEU A 52 13.91 18.19 -3.91
CA LEU A 52 12.80 17.27 -3.62
C LEU A 52 11.70 18.07 -2.93
N ASN A 53 11.07 18.96 -3.69
CA ASN A 53 10.00 19.82 -3.20
C ASN A 53 8.75 19.55 -4.04
N ILE A 54 7.58 19.49 -3.39
CA ILE A 54 6.32 19.16 -4.07
C ILE A 54 5.71 20.34 -4.84
N PHE A 55 6.29 21.54 -4.71
CA PHE A 55 5.80 22.76 -5.33
C PHE A 55 6.66 23.15 -6.55
N PRO A 56 6.02 23.68 -7.62
CA PRO A 56 4.58 23.85 -7.77
C PRO A 56 3.84 22.53 -8.01
N PHE A 57 2.57 22.50 -7.64
CA PHE A 57 1.71 21.37 -8.01
C PHE A 57 1.42 21.36 -9.51
N ASP A 58 1.32 20.17 -10.07
CA ASP A 58 0.93 19.92 -11.46
C ASP A 58 -0.23 18.91 -11.48
N TRP A 59 -1.08 19.00 -12.50
CA TRP A 59 -2.19 18.07 -12.78
C TRP A 59 -2.12 17.49 -14.19
N ARG A 60 -0.94 17.56 -14.84
CA ARG A 60 -0.69 16.93 -16.14
C ARG A 60 -1.05 15.46 -16.12
N VAL A 61 -1.69 15.03 -17.20
CA VAL A 61 -1.86 13.62 -17.57
C VAL A 61 -1.13 13.41 -18.89
N GLU A 62 -0.05 12.61 -18.86
CA GLU A 62 0.71 12.15 -20.02
C GLU A 62 0.18 10.83 -20.54
N THR A 63 -0.27 9.97 -19.62
CA THR A 63 -0.64 8.60 -19.91
C THR A 63 -2.12 8.38 -19.56
N PRO A 64 -3.06 8.61 -20.50
CA PRO A 64 -4.49 8.44 -20.25
C PRO A 64 -4.88 7.07 -19.71
N ARG A 65 -4.15 6.02 -20.12
CA ARG A 65 -4.37 4.65 -19.63
C ARG A 65 -4.12 4.52 -18.11
N LEU A 66 -3.13 5.22 -17.57
CA LEU A 66 -2.88 5.22 -16.12
C LEU A 66 -4.02 5.90 -15.37
N MET A 67 -4.53 7.01 -15.91
CA MET A 67 -5.68 7.69 -15.33
C MET A 67 -6.93 6.80 -15.38
N GLU A 68 -7.17 6.07 -16.47
CA GLU A 68 -8.26 5.09 -16.56
C GLU A 68 -8.14 3.97 -15.52
N ILE A 69 -6.92 3.43 -15.31
CA ILE A 69 -6.66 2.42 -14.27
C ILE A 69 -7.02 2.97 -12.89
N TYR A 70 -6.58 4.20 -12.57
CA TYR A 70 -6.90 4.85 -11.30
C TYR A 70 -8.41 5.10 -11.14
N GLU A 71 -9.08 5.62 -12.17
CA GLU A 71 -10.52 5.91 -12.11
C GLU A 71 -11.33 4.63 -11.83
N ASN A 72 -10.91 3.50 -12.42
CA ASN A 72 -11.47 2.17 -12.18
C ASN A 72 -11.10 1.59 -10.80
N SER A 73 -10.03 2.08 -10.16
CA SER A 73 -9.59 1.61 -8.84
C SER A 73 -10.10 2.47 -7.68
N ARG A 74 -10.78 3.60 -7.92
CA ARG A 74 -11.23 4.53 -6.84
C ARG A 74 -12.05 3.87 -5.74
N ASP A 75 -12.96 2.99 -6.13
CA ASP A 75 -13.71 2.16 -5.20
C ASP A 75 -13.43 0.68 -5.55
N PRO A 76 -12.64 -0.03 -4.72
CA PRO A 76 -12.40 -1.44 -4.95
C PRO A 76 -13.69 -2.26 -4.70
N GLY A 77 -14.72 -1.72 -4.06
CA GLY A 77 -15.98 -2.42 -3.82
C GLY A 77 -15.89 -3.52 -2.75
N TRP A 78 -14.78 -3.60 -2.03
CA TRP A 78 -14.56 -4.51 -0.92
C TRP A 78 -13.73 -3.84 0.18
N SER A 79 -13.74 -4.43 1.37
CA SER A 79 -12.84 -4.07 2.47
C SER A 79 -12.73 -5.27 3.42
N PRO A 80 -11.62 -5.45 4.13
CA PRO A 80 -11.41 -6.63 5.00
C PRO A 80 -12.51 -6.79 6.05
N GLY A 81 -12.98 -5.68 6.64
CA GLY A 81 -14.09 -5.68 7.60
C GLY A 81 -15.45 -6.15 7.07
N LYS A 82 -15.65 -6.22 5.74
CA LYS A 82 -16.90 -6.69 5.12
C LYS A 82 -16.88 -8.19 4.76
N LEU A 83 -15.73 -8.84 4.87
CA LEU A 83 -15.64 -10.29 4.63
C LEU A 83 -16.36 -11.06 5.74
N ASP A 84 -16.92 -12.22 5.41
CA ASP A 84 -17.63 -13.07 6.38
C ASP A 84 -16.66 -13.87 7.26
N TRP A 85 -15.96 -13.18 8.14
CA TRP A 85 -15.04 -13.78 9.11
C TRP A 85 -15.72 -14.74 10.09
N ALA A 86 -17.04 -14.62 10.27
CA ALA A 86 -17.80 -15.53 11.13
C ALA A 86 -17.93 -16.93 10.51
N SER A 87 -17.73 -17.08 9.20
CA SER A 87 -17.68 -18.39 8.53
C SER A 87 -16.43 -19.22 8.88
N LEU A 88 -15.41 -18.61 9.50
CA LEU A 88 -14.19 -19.31 9.90
C LEU A 88 -14.36 -20.01 11.24
N ASP A 89 -14.67 -21.30 11.21
CA ASP A 89 -14.76 -22.14 12.41
C ASP A 89 -13.36 -22.56 12.88
N VAL A 90 -12.71 -21.68 13.64
CA VAL A 90 -11.38 -21.92 14.21
C VAL A 90 -11.35 -23.19 15.08
N GLU A 91 -12.44 -23.51 15.77
CA GLU A 91 -12.51 -24.64 16.69
C GLU A 91 -12.54 -26.00 16.00
N SER A 92 -12.87 -26.03 14.71
CA SER A 92 -12.77 -27.24 13.88
C SER A 92 -11.34 -27.70 13.59
N TYR A 93 -10.34 -26.83 13.77
CA TYR A 93 -8.94 -27.12 13.48
C TYR A 93 -8.15 -27.58 14.71
N THR A 94 -7.26 -28.55 14.51
CA THR A 94 -6.24 -28.90 15.49
C THR A 94 -5.27 -27.74 15.68
N LEU A 95 -4.53 -27.75 16.79
CA LEU A 95 -3.58 -26.68 17.10
C LEU A 95 -2.47 -26.58 16.03
N ASP A 96 -1.99 -27.72 15.51
CA ASP A 96 -1.01 -27.75 14.42
C ASP A 96 -1.57 -27.22 13.10
N GLN A 97 -2.82 -27.49 12.78
CA GLN A 97 -3.49 -26.90 11.62
C GLN A 97 -3.61 -25.37 11.76
N ARG A 98 -3.96 -24.88 12.96
CA ARG A 98 -3.99 -23.43 13.24
C ARG A 98 -2.60 -22.81 13.04
N TYR A 99 -1.54 -23.44 13.53
CA TYR A 99 -0.17 -22.96 13.30
C TYR A 99 0.21 -22.97 11.82
N ALA A 100 -0.12 -24.03 11.07
CA ALA A 100 0.18 -24.10 9.65
C ALA A 100 -0.53 -22.99 8.87
N ILE A 101 -1.81 -22.73 9.16
CA ILE A 101 -2.58 -21.65 8.54
C ILE A 101 -2.00 -20.28 8.92
N ALA A 102 -1.76 -20.05 10.22
CA ALA A 102 -1.17 -18.80 10.70
C ALA A 102 0.21 -18.55 10.07
N TYR A 103 1.03 -19.59 9.93
CA TYR A 103 2.33 -19.53 9.30
C TYR A 103 2.24 -19.14 7.82
N TRP A 104 1.32 -19.74 7.06
CA TRP A 104 1.09 -19.36 5.66
C TRP A 104 0.65 -17.91 5.50
N TRP A 105 -0.28 -17.44 6.34
CA TRP A 105 -0.65 -16.02 6.34
C TRP A 105 0.49 -15.12 6.83
N SER A 106 1.36 -15.60 7.71
CA SER A 106 2.55 -14.85 8.16
C SER A 106 3.57 -14.71 7.03
N LEU A 107 3.77 -15.76 6.22
CA LEU A 107 4.59 -15.70 5.01
C LEU A 107 4.08 -14.60 4.06
N LEU A 108 2.78 -14.59 3.78
CA LEU A 108 2.15 -13.57 2.93
C LEU A 108 2.30 -12.17 3.53
N SER A 109 2.08 -12.04 4.85
CA SER A 109 2.16 -10.74 5.55
C SER A 109 3.52 -10.06 5.42
N VAL A 110 4.62 -10.79 5.21
CA VAL A 110 5.94 -10.16 5.02
C VAL A 110 5.96 -9.30 3.75
N PHE A 111 5.22 -9.71 2.73
CA PHE A 111 5.09 -9.01 1.46
C PHE A 111 4.03 -7.92 1.59
N ASP A 112 2.81 -8.29 1.97
CA ASP A 112 1.66 -7.38 2.05
C ASP A 112 1.86 -6.28 3.11
N ALA A 113 2.56 -6.55 4.23
CA ALA A 113 2.85 -5.50 5.22
C ALA A 113 3.97 -4.55 4.77
N SER A 114 4.78 -4.94 3.79
CA SER A 114 5.81 -4.07 3.22
C SER A 114 5.24 -3.11 2.17
N GLY A 115 4.24 -3.55 1.42
CA GLY A 115 3.56 -2.79 0.36
C GLY A 115 3.15 -1.38 0.78
N PRO A 116 2.38 -1.18 1.86
CA PRO A 116 1.87 0.12 2.26
C PRO A 116 2.98 1.15 2.49
N ALA A 117 4.04 0.76 3.21
CA ALA A 117 5.16 1.65 3.51
C ALA A 117 5.98 1.97 2.25
N VAL A 118 6.17 0.97 1.39
CA VAL A 118 6.89 1.09 0.12
C VAL A 118 6.12 1.98 -0.85
N PHE A 119 4.84 1.71 -1.11
CA PHE A 119 4.06 2.49 -2.07
C PHE A 119 3.71 3.88 -1.56
N ALA A 120 3.53 4.09 -0.25
CA ALA A 120 3.37 5.43 0.31
C ALA A 120 4.62 6.28 0.09
N ARG A 121 5.81 5.69 0.26
CA ARG A 121 7.06 6.41 0.02
C ARG A 121 7.28 6.69 -1.46
N ALA A 122 6.94 5.73 -2.33
CA ALA A 122 6.99 5.94 -3.78
C ALA A 122 6.00 7.02 -4.24
N MET A 123 4.82 7.09 -3.61
CA MET A 123 3.85 8.17 -3.84
C MET A 123 4.45 9.54 -3.50
N ILE A 124 5.04 9.69 -2.32
CA ILE A 124 5.70 10.94 -1.90
C ILE A 124 6.80 11.30 -2.90
N HIS A 125 7.64 10.34 -3.27
CA HIS A 125 8.71 10.59 -4.22
C HIS A 125 8.20 11.03 -5.59
N ALA A 126 7.08 10.46 -6.07
CA ALA A 126 6.44 10.88 -7.31
C ALA A 126 5.92 12.34 -7.26
N TYR A 127 5.56 12.87 -6.08
CA TYR A 127 5.30 14.31 -5.92
C TYR A 127 6.60 15.12 -5.96
N GLU A 128 7.64 14.68 -5.27
CA GLU A 128 8.94 15.38 -5.22
C GLU A 128 9.66 15.44 -6.57
N THR A 129 9.42 14.46 -7.45
CA THR A 129 9.97 14.42 -8.82
C THR A 129 9.01 14.95 -9.87
N HIS A 130 7.86 15.51 -9.46
CA HIS A 130 6.82 16.07 -10.33
C HIS A 130 6.35 15.11 -11.43
N GLU A 131 6.14 13.84 -11.07
CA GLU A 131 5.53 12.86 -11.99
C GLU A 131 4.08 13.26 -12.33
N GLU A 132 3.61 12.77 -13.47
CA GLU A 132 2.23 13.03 -13.91
C GLU A 132 1.19 12.63 -12.84
N ASP A 133 0.05 13.31 -12.84
CA ASP A 133 -1.03 13.15 -11.88
C ASP A 133 -1.52 11.70 -11.78
N ALA A 134 -1.58 11.01 -12.93
CA ALA A 134 -2.00 9.62 -13.00
C ALA A 134 -1.08 8.67 -12.21
N ILE A 135 0.25 8.88 -12.23
CA ILE A 135 1.22 8.06 -11.49
C ILE A 135 1.02 8.21 -9.98
N ARG A 136 0.93 9.46 -9.50
CA ARG A 136 0.72 9.77 -8.08
C ARG A 136 -0.58 9.15 -7.55
N LYS A 137 -1.65 9.25 -8.34
CA LYS A 137 -2.96 8.67 -8.03
C LYS A 137 -2.95 7.14 -8.04
N CYS A 138 -2.27 6.51 -9.00
CA CYS A 138 -2.09 5.06 -9.00
C CYS A 138 -1.39 4.58 -7.73
N PHE A 139 -0.30 5.22 -7.31
CA PHE A 139 0.39 4.83 -6.06
C PHE A 139 -0.48 4.96 -4.81
N PHE A 140 -1.29 6.02 -4.73
CA PHE A 140 -2.27 6.13 -3.66
C PHE A 140 -3.25 4.95 -3.66
N SER A 141 -3.77 4.55 -4.83
CA SER A 141 -4.68 3.42 -4.93
C SER A 141 -4.03 2.09 -4.54
N VAL A 142 -2.77 1.86 -4.94
CA VAL A 142 -2.00 0.67 -4.54
C VAL A 142 -1.81 0.70 -3.02
N THR A 143 -1.33 1.81 -2.46
CA THR A 143 -1.11 1.94 -1.00
C THR A 143 -2.37 1.60 -0.19
N ARG A 144 -3.55 2.05 -0.65
CA ARG A 144 -4.83 1.70 -0.03
C ARG A 144 -5.12 0.20 -0.15
N ASP A 145 -4.94 -0.38 -1.33
CA ASP A 145 -5.23 -1.80 -1.57
C ASP A 145 -4.33 -2.69 -0.70
N GLU A 146 -3.04 -2.38 -0.63
CA GLU A 146 -2.07 -3.07 0.22
C GLU A 146 -2.41 -3.00 1.72
N MET A 147 -3.00 -1.89 2.19
CA MET A 147 -3.49 -1.80 3.58
C MET A 147 -4.65 -2.77 3.83
N ASN A 148 -5.50 -3.02 2.83
CA ASN A 148 -6.53 -4.04 2.96
C ASN A 148 -5.91 -5.44 3.01
N HIS A 149 -4.87 -5.71 2.21
CA HIS A 149 -4.22 -7.02 2.15
C HIS A 149 -3.51 -7.33 3.47
N GLU A 150 -2.79 -6.36 4.03
CA GLU A 150 -2.16 -6.45 5.34
C GLU A 150 -3.19 -6.72 6.46
N GLU A 151 -4.32 -6.01 6.47
CA GLU A 151 -5.38 -6.23 7.47
C GLU A 151 -5.98 -7.65 7.36
N VAL A 152 -6.17 -8.17 6.15
CA VAL A 152 -6.62 -9.55 5.95
C VAL A 152 -5.60 -10.53 6.55
N CYS A 153 -4.31 -10.35 6.25
CA CYS A 153 -3.24 -11.17 6.80
C CYS A 153 -3.25 -11.14 8.34
N GLY A 154 -3.22 -9.94 8.93
CA GLY A 154 -3.22 -9.77 10.38
C GLY A 154 -4.44 -10.39 11.05
N LYS A 155 -5.62 -10.26 10.44
CA LYS A 155 -6.86 -10.85 10.96
C LYS A 155 -6.87 -12.36 10.88
N ALA A 156 -6.43 -12.94 9.76
CA ALA A 156 -6.32 -14.38 9.60
C ALA A 156 -5.33 -15.00 10.60
N ILE A 157 -4.16 -14.37 10.78
CA ILE A 157 -3.16 -14.79 11.78
C ILE A 157 -3.75 -14.72 13.18
N ASN A 158 -4.33 -13.58 13.58
CA ASN A 158 -4.83 -13.37 14.93
C ASN A 158 -6.01 -14.29 15.29
N MET A 159 -6.84 -14.69 14.32
CA MET A 159 -7.90 -15.68 14.52
C MET A 159 -7.33 -17.08 14.83
N MET A 160 -6.22 -17.45 14.19
CA MET A 160 -5.59 -18.77 14.35
C MET A 160 -4.67 -18.82 15.59
N THR A 161 -3.91 -17.76 15.82
CA THR A 161 -2.97 -17.59 16.93
C THR A 161 -3.16 -16.19 17.54
N PRO A 162 -3.97 -16.05 18.61
CA PRO A 162 -4.24 -14.74 19.21
C PRO A 162 -2.98 -14.00 19.66
N GLY A 163 -2.77 -12.78 19.14
CA GLY A 163 -1.55 -11.99 19.36
C GLY A 163 -0.35 -12.42 18.50
N GLY A 164 -0.54 -13.36 17.58
CA GLY A 164 0.46 -13.80 16.62
C GLY A 164 0.85 -12.72 15.60
N PRO A 165 1.87 -13.00 14.76
CA PRO A 165 2.57 -14.28 14.69
C PRO A 165 3.65 -14.49 15.77
N LEU A 166 4.12 -13.42 16.41
CA LEU A 166 5.20 -13.49 17.42
C LEU A 166 4.72 -13.39 18.87
N GLY A 167 3.56 -12.80 19.13
CA GLY A 167 3.04 -12.62 20.49
C GLY A 167 2.28 -13.84 21.04
N TYR A 168 2.16 -14.92 20.26
CA TYR A 168 1.57 -16.18 20.69
C TYR A 168 2.68 -17.19 21.04
N GLU A 169 2.61 -17.81 22.22
CA GLU A 169 3.58 -18.85 22.61
C GLU A 169 3.14 -20.23 22.07
N PRO A 170 3.88 -20.81 21.10
CA PRO A 170 3.51 -22.08 20.50
C PRO A 170 3.68 -23.25 21.48
N GLN A 171 2.67 -24.11 21.52
CA GLN A 171 2.60 -25.26 22.44
C GLN A 171 3.08 -26.57 21.80
N THR A 172 3.15 -26.64 20.47
CA THR A 172 3.60 -27.83 19.74
C THR A 172 4.95 -27.58 19.09
N GLU A 173 5.63 -28.67 18.71
CA GLU A 173 6.91 -28.57 18.00
C GLU A 173 6.75 -27.89 16.63
N LEU A 174 5.67 -28.18 15.90
CA LEU A 174 5.35 -27.49 14.65
C LEU A 174 5.19 -25.99 14.86
N GLY A 175 4.45 -25.58 15.90
CA GLY A 175 4.27 -24.16 16.20
C GLY A 175 5.59 -23.45 16.52
N LYS A 176 6.51 -24.10 17.25
CA LYS A 176 7.84 -23.56 17.55
C LYS A 176 8.68 -23.40 16.29
N LEU A 177 8.67 -24.40 15.40
CA LEU A 177 9.35 -24.34 14.11
C LEU A 177 8.78 -23.23 13.21
N ALA A 178 7.45 -23.12 13.15
CA ALA A 178 6.77 -22.06 12.43
C ALA A 178 7.17 -20.67 12.94
N ARG A 179 7.16 -20.45 14.27
CA ARG A 179 7.60 -19.18 14.87
C ARG A 179 9.05 -18.85 14.51
N ASN A 180 9.96 -19.81 14.68
CA ASN A 180 11.37 -19.63 14.34
C ASN A 180 11.55 -19.23 12.87
N ASN A 181 10.80 -19.83 11.95
CA ASN A 181 10.91 -19.45 10.54
C ASN A 181 10.34 -18.05 10.27
N ILE A 182 9.25 -17.66 10.94
CA ILE A 182 8.72 -16.28 10.86
C ILE A 182 9.74 -15.26 11.34
N GLU A 183 10.46 -15.54 12.43
CA GLU A 183 11.55 -14.68 12.91
C GLU A 183 12.67 -14.54 11.84
N TRP A 184 13.04 -15.63 11.18
CA TRP A 184 14.00 -15.59 10.07
C TRP A 184 13.50 -14.78 8.87
N LEU A 185 12.22 -14.91 8.53
CA LEU A 185 11.60 -14.13 7.46
C LEU A 185 11.61 -12.63 7.79
N TYR A 186 11.27 -12.25 9.03
CA TYR A 186 11.32 -10.85 9.47
C TYR A 186 12.75 -10.31 9.50
N HIS A 187 13.72 -11.10 9.96
CA HIS A 187 15.12 -10.73 9.89
C HIS A 187 15.55 -10.45 8.44
N ASN A 188 15.18 -11.33 7.49
CA ASN A 188 15.49 -11.12 6.08
C ASN A 188 14.76 -9.90 5.51
N GLY A 189 13.46 -9.74 5.79
CA GLY A 189 12.65 -8.57 5.41
C GLY A 189 13.25 -7.24 5.85
N SER A 190 13.79 -7.18 7.08
CA SER A 190 14.43 -5.97 7.63
C SER A 190 15.64 -5.49 6.80
N ARG A 191 16.37 -6.42 6.18
CA ARG A 191 17.51 -6.11 5.31
C ARG A 191 17.03 -5.49 4.00
N TYR A 192 15.94 -6.00 3.43
CA TYR A 192 15.31 -5.43 2.23
C TYR A 192 14.81 -4.01 2.48
N TRP A 193 14.20 -3.74 3.63
CA TRP A 193 13.75 -2.38 3.99
C TRP A 193 14.89 -1.35 3.96
N SER A 194 16.06 -1.72 4.47
CA SER A 194 17.23 -0.84 4.43
C SER A 194 17.72 -0.57 3.00
N GLY A 195 17.65 -1.55 2.11
CA GLY A 195 17.95 -1.39 0.69
C GLY A 195 16.94 -0.49 -0.01
N TYR A 196 15.65 -0.72 0.24
CA TYR A 196 14.55 0.08 -0.31
C TYR A 196 14.69 1.56 0.07
N LYS A 197 14.99 1.86 1.34
CA LYS A 197 15.17 3.25 1.78
C LYS A 197 16.25 3.99 0.99
N LYS A 198 17.36 3.33 0.70
CA LYS A 198 18.45 3.92 -0.10
C LYS A 198 18.05 4.05 -1.56
N ALA A 199 17.34 3.06 -2.10
CA ALA A 199 16.96 2.99 -3.50
C ALA A 199 16.08 4.16 -3.94
N VAL A 200 15.03 4.50 -3.17
CA VAL A 200 14.08 5.56 -3.56
C VAL A 200 14.73 6.92 -3.75
N GLU A 201 15.76 7.26 -2.98
CA GLU A 201 16.45 8.55 -3.10
C GLU A 201 17.49 8.58 -4.23
N HIS A 202 17.95 7.40 -4.66
CA HIS A 202 19.07 7.27 -5.60
C HIS A 202 18.63 6.96 -7.02
N TYR A 203 17.57 6.15 -7.18
CA TYR A 203 17.16 5.67 -8.48
C TYR A 203 15.97 6.49 -9.02
N PRO A 204 15.96 6.79 -10.33
CA PRO A 204 14.79 7.38 -10.95
C PRO A 204 13.59 6.43 -10.83
N MET A 205 12.39 7.02 -10.75
CA MET A 205 11.11 6.31 -10.67
C MET A 205 11.04 5.07 -11.58
N PRO A 206 11.34 5.15 -12.89
CA PRO A 206 11.46 4.00 -13.80
C PRO A 206 12.11 2.73 -13.23
N ILE A 207 13.27 2.87 -12.57
CA ILE A 207 14.02 1.75 -12.04
C ILE A 207 13.29 1.20 -10.81
N LEU A 208 12.80 2.06 -9.91
CA LEU A 208 12.01 1.65 -8.75
C LEU A 208 10.81 0.80 -9.18
N PHE A 209 10.12 1.21 -10.24
CA PHE A 209 8.96 0.49 -10.77
C PHE A 209 9.24 -0.89 -11.33
N SER A 210 10.42 -1.09 -11.92
CA SER A 210 10.79 -2.41 -12.43
C SER A 210 10.90 -3.45 -11.30
N SER A 211 11.31 -3.01 -10.11
CA SER A 211 11.34 -3.88 -8.93
C SER A 211 9.94 -4.25 -8.44
N PHE A 212 8.96 -3.33 -8.54
CA PHE A 212 7.57 -3.59 -8.19
C PHE A 212 6.91 -4.58 -9.15
N LEU A 213 7.13 -4.45 -10.47
CA LEU A 213 6.57 -5.37 -11.47
C LEU A 213 6.79 -6.84 -11.09
N PHE A 214 7.99 -7.17 -10.61
CA PHE A 214 8.30 -8.55 -10.26
C PHE A 214 7.50 -9.04 -9.03
N GLY A 215 7.30 -8.16 -8.05
CA GLY A 215 6.37 -8.38 -6.94
C GLY A 215 4.96 -8.63 -7.45
N GLU A 216 4.42 -7.72 -8.26
CA GLU A 216 3.03 -7.78 -8.76
C GLU A 216 2.76 -9.03 -9.63
N VAL A 217 3.73 -9.46 -10.45
CA VAL A 217 3.57 -10.67 -11.27
C VAL A 217 3.46 -11.91 -10.38
N ALA A 218 4.25 -11.96 -9.33
CA ALA A 218 4.28 -13.11 -8.46
C ALA A 218 3.13 -13.14 -7.46
N SER A 219 2.78 -12.01 -6.86
CA SER A 219 1.59 -11.88 -6.01
C SER A 219 0.34 -12.29 -6.80
N SER A 220 0.17 -11.74 -8.02
CA SER A 220 -0.96 -12.09 -8.89
C SER A 220 -1.05 -13.59 -9.18
N THR A 221 0.07 -14.28 -9.37
CA THR A 221 0.10 -15.73 -9.59
C THR A 221 -0.20 -16.49 -8.31
N LEU A 222 0.44 -16.11 -7.19
CA LEU A 222 0.32 -16.75 -5.89
C LEU A 222 -1.12 -16.68 -5.38
N PHE A 223 -1.74 -15.50 -5.35
CA PHE A 223 -3.09 -15.32 -4.85
C PHE A 223 -4.14 -16.02 -5.72
N HIS A 224 -3.90 -16.10 -7.03
CA HIS A 224 -4.74 -16.92 -7.90
C HIS A 224 -4.68 -18.40 -7.54
N SER A 225 -3.47 -18.96 -7.36
CA SER A 225 -3.32 -20.36 -6.94
C SER A 225 -3.92 -20.62 -5.55
N MET A 226 -3.79 -19.68 -4.62
CA MET A 226 -4.40 -19.78 -3.28
C MET A 226 -5.93 -19.74 -3.34
N TYR A 227 -6.52 -18.88 -4.18
CA TYR A 227 -7.96 -18.84 -4.43
C TYR A 227 -8.49 -20.16 -4.98
N GLU A 228 -7.79 -20.76 -5.94
CA GLU A 228 -8.18 -22.06 -6.52
C GLU A 228 -8.08 -23.20 -5.50
N SER A 229 -7.06 -23.15 -4.63
CA SER A 229 -6.71 -24.25 -3.73
C SER A 229 -7.41 -24.22 -2.38
N THR A 230 -7.89 -23.06 -1.93
CA THR A 230 -8.54 -22.96 -0.61
C THR A 230 -10.02 -23.35 -0.66
N ASP A 231 -10.45 -24.12 0.34
CA ASP A 231 -11.85 -24.44 0.60
C ASP A 231 -12.44 -23.62 1.76
N ILE A 232 -11.63 -22.77 2.41
CA ILE A 232 -12.09 -21.93 3.52
C ILE A 232 -12.82 -20.72 2.94
N PRO A 233 -14.15 -20.56 3.15
CA PRO A 233 -14.95 -19.59 2.40
C PRO A 233 -14.47 -18.14 2.51
N VAL A 234 -14.17 -17.68 3.72
CA VAL A 234 -13.67 -16.31 3.93
C VAL A 234 -12.31 -16.07 3.27
N PHE A 235 -11.41 -17.05 3.30
CA PHE A 235 -10.10 -16.94 2.64
C PHE A 235 -10.24 -16.98 1.12
N LYS A 236 -11.17 -17.78 0.61
CA LYS A 236 -11.47 -17.83 -0.83
C LYS A 236 -11.94 -16.47 -1.33
N GLU A 237 -12.88 -15.84 -0.64
CA GLU A 237 -13.34 -14.51 -1.01
C GLU A 237 -12.25 -13.44 -0.81
N ALA A 238 -11.40 -13.57 0.23
CA ALA A 238 -10.26 -12.69 0.43
C ALA A 238 -9.27 -12.78 -0.74
N PHE A 239 -8.80 -13.98 -1.10
CA PHE A 239 -7.85 -14.18 -2.20
C PHE A 239 -8.39 -13.77 -3.56
N LYS A 240 -9.69 -13.94 -3.80
CA LYS A 240 -10.35 -13.42 -5.00
C LYS A 240 -10.26 -11.89 -5.08
N ASN A 241 -10.53 -11.20 -3.98
CA ASN A 241 -10.51 -9.75 -3.94
C ASN A 241 -9.08 -9.20 -4.01
N ILE A 242 -8.14 -9.77 -3.24
CA ILE A 242 -6.71 -9.47 -3.30
C ILE A 242 -6.18 -9.71 -4.71
N GLY A 243 -6.41 -10.89 -5.31
CA GLY A 243 -5.96 -11.20 -6.67
C GLY A 243 -6.50 -10.24 -7.74
N ARG A 244 -7.70 -9.66 -7.54
CA ARG A 244 -8.23 -8.61 -8.43
C ARG A 244 -7.50 -7.28 -8.23
N ASP A 245 -7.09 -6.95 -7.02
CA ASP A 245 -6.30 -5.75 -6.71
C ASP A 245 -4.90 -5.86 -7.32
N GLU A 246 -4.24 -6.99 -7.11
CA GLU A 246 -2.94 -7.35 -7.70
C GLU A 246 -2.96 -7.33 -9.23
N GLY A 247 -4.05 -7.81 -9.86
CA GLY A 247 -4.24 -7.68 -11.30
C GLY A 247 -4.30 -6.22 -11.78
N ARG A 248 -4.82 -5.29 -10.96
CA ARG A 248 -4.78 -3.85 -11.25
C ARG A 248 -3.38 -3.27 -11.03
N HIS A 249 -2.69 -3.68 -9.97
CA HIS A 249 -1.31 -3.25 -9.70
C HIS A 249 -0.37 -3.68 -10.84
N LEU A 250 -0.48 -4.93 -11.29
CA LEU A 250 0.23 -5.42 -12.46
C LEU A 250 -0.11 -4.63 -13.73
N SER A 251 -1.39 -4.31 -13.93
CA SER A 251 -1.82 -3.48 -15.08
C SER A 251 -1.18 -2.09 -15.03
N PHE A 252 -1.06 -1.49 -13.84
CA PHE A 252 -0.35 -0.24 -13.62
C PHE A 252 1.14 -0.37 -13.95
N CYS A 253 1.84 -1.36 -13.38
CA CYS A 253 3.27 -1.58 -13.65
C CYS A 253 3.55 -1.80 -15.14
N LEU A 254 2.71 -2.59 -15.83
CA LEU A 254 2.85 -2.84 -17.27
C LEU A 254 2.59 -1.59 -18.11
N ALA A 255 1.56 -0.81 -17.78
CA ALA A 255 1.24 0.43 -18.49
C ALA A 255 2.40 1.43 -18.36
N LEU A 256 2.95 1.58 -17.16
CA LEU A 256 4.07 2.45 -16.93
C LEU A 256 5.34 1.99 -17.65
N LEU A 257 5.70 0.70 -17.53
CA LEU A 257 6.90 0.17 -18.19
C LEU A 257 6.86 0.34 -19.71
N LYS A 258 5.69 0.22 -20.34
CA LYS A 258 5.54 0.47 -21.78
C LYS A 258 5.92 1.92 -22.16
N GLU A 259 5.57 2.89 -21.33
CA GLU A 259 5.89 4.30 -21.57
C GLU A 259 7.33 4.66 -21.21
N VAL A 260 7.85 4.00 -20.19
CA VAL A 260 9.11 4.34 -19.55
C VAL A 260 10.30 3.60 -20.15
N LEU A 261 10.22 2.29 -20.39
CA LEU A 261 11.32 1.47 -20.90
C LEU A 261 11.95 2.02 -22.20
N PRO A 262 11.18 2.54 -23.18
CA PRO A 262 11.77 3.11 -24.39
C PRO A 262 12.61 4.38 -24.14
N LYS A 263 12.36 5.08 -23.03
CA LYS A 263 13.02 6.34 -22.65
C LYS A 263 14.24 6.11 -21.74
N MET A 264 14.47 4.88 -21.27
CA MET A 264 15.57 4.53 -20.36
C MET A 264 16.91 4.45 -21.06
N SER A 265 17.98 4.86 -20.37
CA SER A 265 19.35 4.64 -20.84
C SER A 265 19.73 3.16 -20.79
N GLU A 266 20.80 2.77 -21.48
CA GLU A 266 21.31 1.39 -21.41
C GLU A 266 21.81 1.02 -20.00
N GLU A 267 22.33 1.99 -19.24
CA GLU A 267 22.74 1.78 -17.84
C GLU A 267 21.54 1.50 -16.93
N ASP A 268 20.43 2.23 -17.12
CA ASP A 268 19.21 1.99 -16.36
C ASP A 268 18.65 0.59 -16.68
N LYS A 269 18.70 0.15 -17.94
CA LYS A 269 18.26 -1.19 -18.36
C LYS A 269 19.12 -2.31 -17.75
N ASP A 270 20.43 -2.12 -17.63
CA ASP A 270 21.30 -3.06 -16.91
C ASP A 270 20.94 -3.14 -15.42
N THR A 271 20.63 -2.00 -14.81
CA THR A 271 20.16 -1.93 -13.42
C THR A 271 18.85 -2.67 -13.22
N VAL A 272 17.86 -2.44 -14.09
CA VAL A 272 16.59 -3.18 -14.11
C VAL A 272 16.83 -4.69 -14.23
N THR A 273 17.75 -5.11 -15.10
CA THR A 273 18.09 -6.53 -15.26
C THR A 273 18.65 -7.15 -13.98
N LYS A 274 19.52 -6.42 -13.25
CA LYS A 274 20.04 -6.86 -11.94
C LYS A 274 18.92 -6.95 -10.90
N GLN A 275 17.99 -6.00 -10.91
CA GLN A 275 16.83 -6.01 -10.00
C GLN A 275 15.91 -7.20 -10.26
N PHE A 276 15.64 -7.57 -11.52
CA PHE A 276 14.87 -8.78 -11.83
C PHE A 276 15.50 -10.05 -11.26
N ARG A 277 16.84 -10.18 -11.34
CA ARG A 277 17.55 -11.33 -10.75
C ARG A 277 17.45 -11.35 -9.22
N ALA A 278 17.60 -10.19 -8.58
CA ALA A 278 17.48 -10.07 -7.13
C ALA A 278 16.04 -10.35 -6.65
N GLY A 279 15.05 -9.86 -7.38
CA GLY A 279 13.63 -10.16 -7.15
C GLY A 279 13.36 -11.65 -7.22
N PHE A 280 13.88 -12.34 -8.25
CA PHE A 280 13.73 -13.79 -8.38
C PHE A 280 14.24 -14.56 -7.15
N ILE A 281 15.42 -14.19 -6.65
CA ILE A 281 15.98 -14.81 -5.43
C ILE A 281 15.09 -14.52 -4.22
N PHE A 282 14.59 -13.30 -4.05
CA PHE A 282 13.71 -12.96 -2.94
C PHE A 282 12.41 -13.78 -2.96
N LEU A 283 11.78 -13.89 -4.14
CA LEU A 283 10.56 -14.67 -4.29
C LEU A 283 10.76 -16.18 -4.24
N SER A 284 11.97 -16.66 -4.51
CA SER A 284 12.26 -18.10 -4.38
C SER A 284 12.04 -18.61 -2.95
N GLY A 285 12.12 -17.75 -1.93
CA GLY A 285 11.77 -18.12 -0.55
C GLY A 285 10.28 -18.46 -0.33
N ILE A 286 9.40 -18.08 -1.26
CA ILE A 286 7.96 -18.41 -1.25
C ILE A 286 7.62 -19.43 -2.35
N LEU A 287 8.19 -19.23 -3.54
CA LEU A 287 7.83 -19.94 -4.76
C LEU A 287 8.65 -21.21 -5.00
N PHE A 288 9.74 -21.41 -4.27
CA PHE A 288 10.58 -22.62 -4.32
C PHE A 288 10.38 -23.43 -3.05
N GLU A 289 10.51 -24.76 -3.16
CA GLU A 289 10.36 -25.66 -2.01
C GLU A 289 11.30 -25.21 -0.86
N PRO A 290 10.77 -25.06 0.36
CA PRO A 290 11.58 -24.97 1.58
C PRO A 290 12.65 -26.07 1.63
N PRO A 291 13.74 -25.89 2.42
CA PRO A 291 14.72 -26.95 2.65
C PRO A 291 14.05 -28.27 2.96
N GLU A 292 14.59 -29.38 2.45
CA GLU A 292 13.96 -30.72 2.48
C GLU A 292 13.56 -31.12 3.92
N GLU A 293 14.30 -30.63 4.92
CA GLU A 293 14.06 -30.83 6.35
C GLU A 293 12.75 -30.19 6.86
N PHE A 294 12.25 -29.15 6.20
CA PHE A 294 10.98 -28.47 6.56
C PHE A 294 9.76 -29.34 6.26
N TRP A 295 9.83 -30.21 5.24
CA TRP A 295 8.75 -31.14 4.88
C TRP A 295 8.78 -32.46 5.66
N GLN A 296 9.81 -32.70 6.46
CA GLN A 296 9.91 -33.85 7.37
C GLN A 296 9.20 -33.58 8.71
N LEU A 297 8.03 -32.95 8.66
CA LEU A 297 7.13 -32.86 9.80
C LEU A 297 6.33 -34.18 9.88
N PRO A 298 6.10 -34.73 11.09
CA PRO A 298 5.42 -36.02 11.25
C PRO A 298 3.99 -36.04 10.69
#